data_AF-A0A8T5HQQ0-F1
#
_entry.id   AF-A0A8T5HQQ0-F1
#
_cell.length_a   1.000
_cell.length_b   1.000
_cell.length_c   1.000
_cell.angle_alpha   90.00
_cell.angle_beta   90.00
_cell.angle_gamma   90.00
#
_symmetry.space_group_name_H-M   'P 1'
#
loop_
_entity.id
_entity.type
_entity.pdbx_description
1 polymer ?
#
loop_
_entity_poly.entity_id
_entity_poly.type
_entity_poly.pdbx_seq_one_letter_code
_entity_poly.pdbx_strand_id
1 'polypeptide(L)'
;MRIRFLQRGGQRLFLDLVILKLKSPSLRGLLQFGFDVPYSTLKNYYVGARLMPEELVRDFCDVAGLEFGGLDVEDVEDNWGKVLGGEVGKR
;
A
#
# COMPACT_ATOMS: atom_id res chain seq x y z
N MET A 1 4.98 9.84 2.35
CA MET A 1 5.92 8.85 1.80
C MET A 1 5.19 7.60 1.34
N ARG A 2 5.56 7.11 0.17
CA ARG A 2 5.02 5.88 -0.43
C ARG A 2 6.07 4.79 -0.36
N ILE A 3 5.63 3.55 -0.31
CA ILE A 3 6.52 2.39 -0.32
C ILE A 3 6.36 1.63 -1.62
N ARG A 4 7.49 1.24 -2.20
CA ARG A 4 7.56 0.28 -3.28
C ARG A 4 8.15 -1.03 -2.79
N PHE A 5 7.45 -2.12 -3.06
CA PHE A 5 7.97 -3.46 -2.86
C PHE A 5 8.94 -3.83 -3.98
N LEU A 6 10.15 -4.26 -3.61
CA LEU A 6 11.23 -4.59 -4.55
C LEU A 6 10.93 -5.87 -5.34
N GLN A 7 10.24 -6.82 -4.71
CA GLN A 7 9.79 -8.04 -5.37
C GLN A 7 8.64 -7.76 -6.35
N ARG A 8 8.69 -8.35 -7.55
CA ARG A 8 7.57 -8.28 -8.51
C ARG A 8 6.31 -8.88 -7.89
N GLY A 9 5.26 -8.05 -7.79
CA GLY A 9 4.02 -8.45 -7.13
C GLY A 9 4.10 -8.46 -5.59
N GLY A 10 5.18 -7.93 -5.00
CA GLY A 10 5.40 -7.94 -3.55
C GLY A 10 4.27 -7.29 -2.76
N GLN A 11 3.66 -6.21 -3.27
CA GLN A 11 2.52 -5.57 -2.60
C GLN A 11 1.29 -6.50 -2.50
N ARG A 12 1.07 -7.33 -3.53
CA ARG A 12 0.01 -8.34 -3.53
C ARG A 12 0.32 -9.44 -2.52
N LEU A 13 1.55 -9.96 -2.56
CA LEU A 13 2.02 -11.01 -1.65
C LEU A 13 1.96 -10.55 -0.18
N PHE A 14 2.31 -9.30 0.08
CA PHE A 14 2.17 -8.67 1.39
C PHE A 14 0.72 -8.67 1.86
N LEU A 15 -0.21 -8.22 1.02
CA LEU A 15 -1.64 -8.22 1.37
C LEU A 15 -2.20 -9.64 1.53
N ASP A 16 -1.78 -10.60 0.71
CA ASP A 16 -2.14 -12.02 0.87
C ASP A 16 -1.61 -12.57 2.22
N LEU A 17 -0.40 -12.19 2.63
CA LEU A 17 0.18 -12.56 3.92
C LEU A 17 -0.61 -11.95 5.09
N VAL A 18 -0.99 -10.67 4.99
CA VAL A 18 -1.81 -9.98 5.99
C VAL A 18 -3.18 -10.66 6.12
N ILE A 19 -3.84 -10.99 5.00
CA ILE A 19 -5.10 -11.74 4.98
C ILE A 19 -4.95 -13.07 5.72
N LEU A 20 -3.87 -13.81 5.43
CA LEU A 20 -3.58 -15.09 6.07
C LEU A 20 -3.36 -14.95 7.57
N LYS A 21 -2.51 -14.00 8.00
CA LYS A 21 -2.19 -13.74 9.41
C LYS A 21 -3.40 -13.34 10.24
N LEU A 22 -4.24 -12.47 9.68
CA LEU A 22 -5.46 -11.99 10.31
C LEU A 22 -6.63 -12.97 10.21
N LYS A 23 -6.44 -14.11 9.52
CA LYS A 23 -7.50 -15.07 9.20
C LYS A 23 -8.72 -14.39 8.56
N SER A 24 -8.45 -13.37 7.75
CA SER A 24 -9.49 -12.65 7.02
C SER A 24 -10.03 -13.51 5.88
N PRO A 25 -11.33 -13.52 5.61
CA PRO A 25 -11.89 -14.31 4.51
C PRO A 25 -11.51 -13.77 3.13
N SER A 26 -11.11 -12.51 3.04
CA SER A 26 -10.75 -11.86 1.77
C SER A 26 -10.02 -10.53 1.99
N LEU A 27 -9.57 -9.91 0.89
CA LEU A 27 -9.08 -8.54 0.89
C LEU A 27 -10.11 -7.56 1.48
N ARG A 28 -11.40 -7.71 1.11
CA ARG A 28 -12.47 -6.86 1.67
C ARG A 28 -12.65 -7.09 3.17
N GLY A 29 -12.42 -8.32 3.64
CA GLY A 29 -12.48 -8.66 5.05
C GLY A 29 -11.48 -7.88 5.90
N LEU A 30 -10.38 -7.38 5.32
CA LEU A 30 -9.43 -6.54 6.06
C LEU A 30 -10.09 -5.27 6.65
N LEU A 31 -11.13 -4.76 6.02
CA LEU A 31 -11.82 -3.54 6.48
C LEU A 31 -12.46 -3.68 7.86
N GLN A 32 -12.72 -4.91 8.33
CA GLN A 32 -13.27 -5.13 9.66
C GLN A 32 -12.29 -4.80 10.80
N PHE A 33 -11.00 -4.71 10.50
CA PHE A 33 -9.95 -4.39 11.48
C PHE A 33 -9.74 -2.88 11.66
N GLY A 34 -10.58 -2.04 11.05
CA GLY A 34 -10.59 -0.60 11.30
C GLY A 34 -9.65 0.24 10.45
N PHE A 35 -9.08 -0.31 9.36
CA PHE A 35 -8.24 0.47 8.44
C PHE A 35 -9.06 1.56 7.74
N ASP A 36 -8.57 2.81 7.77
CA ASP A 36 -9.18 3.95 7.09
C ASP A 36 -8.83 3.97 5.59
N VAL A 37 -9.23 2.93 4.88
CA VAL A 37 -9.00 2.81 3.44
C VAL A 37 -10.22 2.20 2.75
N PRO A 38 -10.80 2.87 1.73
CA PRO A 38 -11.89 2.30 0.97
C PRO A 38 -11.49 1.01 0.25
N TYR A 39 -12.43 0.06 0.08
CA TYR A 39 -12.18 -1.19 -0.63
C TYR A 39 -11.63 -0.99 -2.05
N SER A 40 -12.11 0.03 -2.77
CA SER A 40 -11.63 0.38 -4.11
C SER A 40 -10.14 0.74 -4.10
N THR A 41 -9.69 1.49 -3.11
CA THR A 41 -8.29 1.85 -2.90
C THR A 41 -7.47 0.61 -2.54
N LEU A 42 -7.98 -0.23 -1.64
CA LEU A 42 -7.33 -1.50 -1.26
C LEU A 42 -7.15 -2.44 -2.47
N LYS A 43 -8.14 -2.52 -3.37
CA LYS A 43 -8.01 -3.24 -4.64
C LYS A 43 -6.91 -2.68 -5.53
N ASN A 44 -6.79 -1.36 -5.63
CA ASN A 44 -5.72 -0.72 -6.41
C ASN A 44 -4.34 -1.09 -5.86
N TYR A 45 -4.21 -1.16 -4.54
CA TYR A 45 -2.99 -1.63 -3.90
C TYR A 45 -2.75 -3.12 -4.19
N TYR A 46 -3.78 -3.95 -4.11
CA TYR A 46 -3.66 -5.38 -4.38
C TYR A 46 -3.17 -5.71 -5.79
N VAL A 47 -3.65 -4.99 -6.81
CA VAL A 47 -3.21 -5.19 -8.19
C VAL A 47 -1.91 -4.44 -8.53
N GLY A 48 -1.35 -3.69 -7.58
CA GLY A 48 -0.14 -2.88 -7.80
C GLY A 48 -0.36 -1.66 -8.69
N ALA A 49 -1.61 -1.22 -8.89
CA ALA A 49 -1.93 -0.01 -9.67
C ALA A 49 -1.56 1.29 -8.93
N ARG A 50 -1.38 1.23 -7.61
CA ARG A 50 -0.90 2.33 -6.76
C ARG A 50 0.06 1.79 -5.72
N LEU A 51 1.04 2.61 -5.33
CA LEU A 51 1.91 2.32 -4.19
C LEU A 51 1.17 2.62 -2.87
N MET A 52 1.38 1.78 -1.87
CA MET A 52 0.81 2.02 -0.53
C MET A 52 1.56 3.15 0.19
N PRO A 53 0.87 3.97 1.01
CA PRO A 53 1.53 4.83 1.98
C PRO A 53 2.31 3.98 2.99
N GLU A 54 3.46 4.47 3.43
CA GLU A 54 4.25 3.80 4.47
C GLU A 54 3.44 3.53 5.74
N GLU A 55 2.72 4.56 6.22
CA GLU A 55 1.89 4.46 7.43
C GLU A 55 0.90 3.30 7.33
N LEU A 56 0.22 3.15 6.18
CA LEU A 56 -0.72 2.04 5.98
C LEU A 56 -0.01 0.67 5.97
N VAL A 57 1.20 0.57 5.44
CA VAL A 57 1.99 -0.67 5.49
C VAL A 57 2.36 -1.01 6.94
N ARG A 58 2.74 -0.01 7.73
CA ARG A 58 3.04 -0.16 9.16
C ARG A 58 1.79 -0.58 9.93
N ASP A 59 0.65 0.05 9.71
CA ASP A 59 -0.63 -0.33 10.32
C ASP A 59 -0.97 -1.80 10.02
N PHE A 60 -0.79 -2.25 8.77
CA PHE A 60 -0.99 -3.65 8.42
C PHE A 60 -0.01 -4.57 9.16
N CYS A 61 1.24 -4.16 9.32
CA CYS A 61 2.24 -4.94 10.06
C CYS A 61 1.88 -5.04 11.54
N ASP A 62 1.52 -3.93 12.17
CA ASP A 62 1.19 -3.86 13.59
C ASP A 62 -0.03 -4.74 13.90
N VAL A 63 -1.09 -4.64 13.09
CA VAL A 63 -2.31 -5.44 13.27
C VAL A 63 -2.06 -6.92 12.97
N ALA A 64 -1.25 -7.25 11.97
CA ALA A 64 -0.95 -8.64 11.58
C ALA A 64 0.19 -9.30 12.39
N GLY A 65 0.88 -8.57 13.25
CA GLY A 65 2.06 -9.04 13.98
C GLY A 65 3.21 -9.38 13.03
N LEU A 66 3.48 -8.53 12.04
CA LEU A 66 4.60 -8.64 11.10
C LEU A 66 5.66 -7.60 11.44
N GLU A 67 6.93 -7.92 11.17
CA GLU A 67 8.03 -6.96 11.33
C GLU A 67 8.24 -6.18 10.02
N PHE A 68 8.06 -4.85 10.07
CA PHE A 68 8.24 -3.98 8.91
C PHE A 68 9.68 -4.04 8.36
N GLY A 69 10.68 -4.13 9.24
CA GLY A 69 12.10 -4.16 8.84
C GLY A 69 12.53 -5.43 8.08
N GLY A 70 11.70 -6.48 8.07
CA GLY A 70 11.93 -7.69 7.28
C GLY A 70 11.35 -7.63 5.86
N LEU A 71 10.72 -6.51 5.48
CA LEU A 71 10.15 -6.34 4.14
C LEU A 71 11.19 -5.76 3.18
N ASP A 72 11.35 -6.39 2.01
CA ASP A 72 12.18 -5.87 0.92
C ASP A 72 11.47 -4.73 0.20
N VAL A 73 11.59 -3.52 0.77
CA VAL A 73 10.90 -2.32 0.30
C VAL A 73 11.84 -1.12 0.15
N GLU A 74 11.50 -0.21 -0.75
CA GLU A 74 12.16 1.09 -0.91
C GLU A 74 11.16 2.23 -0.70
N ASP A 75 11.68 3.32 -0.16
CA ASP A 75 10.94 4.57 0.00
C ASP A 75 10.86 5.33 -1.31
N VAL A 76 9.67 5.88 -1.55
CA VAL A 76 9.34 6.67 -2.71
C VAL A 76 8.90 8.05 -2.23
N GLU A 77 9.65 9.07 -2.67
CA GLU A 77 9.26 10.45 -2.44
C GLU A 77 7.88 10.74 -3.06
N ASP A 78 7.06 11.52 -2.35
CA ASP A 78 5.67 11.82 -2.72
C ASP A 78 5.54 12.58 -4.07
N ASN A 79 6.65 13.05 -4.65
CA ASN A 79 6.68 13.71 -5.96
C ASN A 79 6.86 12.75 -7.15
N TRP A 80 6.98 11.44 -6.93
CA TRP A 80 7.13 10.50 -8.04
C TRP A 80 5.87 10.47 -8.91
N GLY A 81 5.97 11.04 -10.12
CA GLY A 81 4.88 11.13 -11.09
C GLY A 81 4.10 12.44 -11.11
N LYS A 82 4.45 13.43 -10.27
CA LYS A 82 3.99 14.82 -10.50
C LYS A 82 4.83 15.41 -11.64
N VAL A 83 4.29 15.42 -12.86
CA VAL A 83 4.68 16.44 -13.84
C VAL A 83 4.36 17.79 -13.18
N LEU A 84 5.31 18.74 -13.20
CA LEU A 84 5.09 20.13 -12.82
C LEU A 84 4.00 20.74 -13.74
N GLY A 85 2.75 20.43 -13.45
CA GLY A 85 1.58 20.83 -14.22
C GLY A 85 1.24 22.28 -13.89
N GLY A 86 1.86 23.19 -14.64
CA GLY A 86 1.46 24.58 -14.74
C GLY A 86 1.91 25.10 -16.09
N GLU A 87 1.15 24.80 -17.14
CA GLU A 87 1.27 25.50 -18.40
C GLU A 87 1.10 27.00 -18.10
N VAL A 88 2.18 27.77 -18.23
CA VAL A 88 2.17 29.22 -18.12
C VAL A 88 1.20 29.72 -19.17
N GLY A 89 0.00 30.10 -18.75
CA GLY A 89 -0.99 30.70 -19.64
C GLY A 89 -0.38 31.93 -20.31
N LYS A 90 -0.14 31.83 -21.62
CA LYS A 90 0.17 32.99 -22.45
C LYS A 90 -1.08 33.88 -22.47
N ARG A 91 -1.02 35.00 -21.74
CA ARG A 91 -1.87 36.17 -21.97
C ARG A 91 -1.08 37.20 -22.75
#